data_AF-A0A439MZ52-F1
#
_entry.id   AF-A0A439MZ52-F1
#
_cell.length_a   1.000
_cell.length_b   1.000
_cell.length_c   1.000
_cell.angle_alpha   90.00
_cell.angle_beta   90.00
_cell.angle_gamma   90.00
#
_symmetry.space_group_name_H-M   'P 1'
#
loop_
_entity.id
_entity.type
_entity.pdbx_description
1 polymer ?
#
loop_
_entity_poly.entity_id
_entity_poly.type
_entity_poly.pdbx_seq_one_letter_code
_entity_poly.pdbx_strand_id
1 'polypeptide(L)'
;MTVSERLLHFLAKLSRRSDLVIAVLMLVAVVMMLIPLPTFLVDILITANIAVSVLILLASFYVSHPLQFSSLPSVILIATLFRLAITITTTRLILLQADAGEIVSAFGTFVVGGSIAVGLVIFLIITVAQFIVVARGAERVAEVAARFTLDALPGKQMSIDAELRNGDIDQAE
;
A
#
# COMPACT_ATOMS: atom_id res chain seq x y z
N MET A 1 -25.55 -21.25 -13.31
CA MET A 1 -24.88 -20.20 -12.52
C MET A 1 -23.39 -20.47 -12.54
N THR A 2 -22.68 -19.72 -13.38
CA THR A 2 -21.26 -19.91 -13.68
C THR A 2 -20.40 -19.52 -12.47
N VAL A 3 -19.24 -20.15 -12.32
CA VAL A 3 -18.27 -19.86 -11.24
C VAL A 3 -17.89 -18.38 -11.21
N SER A 4 -17.90 -17.72 -12.38
CA SER A 4 -17.67 -16.29 -12.54
C SER A 4 -18.70 -15.43 -11.82
N GLU A 5 -20.01 -15.75 -11.87
CA GLU A 5 -21.05 -14.99 -11.15
C GLU A 5 -20.93 -15.12 -9.64
N ARG A 6 -20.57 -16.31 -9.13
CA ARG A 6 -20.32 -16.51 -7.70
C ARG A 6 -19.12 -15.71 -7.21
N LEU A 7 -18.06 -15.63 -8.01
CA LEU A 7 -16.90 -14.79 -7.73
C LEU A 7 -17.27 -13.31 -7.72
N LEU A 8 -18.02 -12.85 -8.71
CA LEU A 8 -18.43 -11.45 -8.82
C LEU A 8 -19.37 -11.04 -7.66
N HIS A 9 -20.31 -11.90 -7.27
CA HIS A 9 -21.16 -11.65 -6.10
C HIS A 9 -20.38 -11.71 -4.77
N PHE A 10 -19.38 -12.59 -4.65
CA PHE A 10 -18.51 -12.65 -3.48
C PHE A 10 -17.63 -11.39 -3.39
N LEU A 11 -17.06 -10.94 -4.50
CA LEU A 11 -16.27 -9.71 -4.62
C LEU A 11 -17.10 -8.46 -4.32
N ALA A 12 -18.34 -8.38 -4.83
CA ALA A 12 -19.25 -7.26 -4.55
C ALA A 12 -19.67 -7.19 -3.08
N LYS A 13 -19.84 -8.34 -2.41
CA LYS A 13 -20.15 -8.39 -0.97
C LYS A 13 -18.94 -8.07 -0.09
N LEU A 14 -17.72 -8.38 -0.55
CA LEU A 14 -16.46 -8.03 0.11
C LEU A 14 -16.15 -6.53 0.01
N SER A 15 -16.45 -5.90 -1.13
CA SER A 15 -16.21 -4.46 -1.37
C SER A 15 -16.97 -3.53 -0.41
N ARG A 16 -18.04 -3.99 0.26
CA ARG A 16 -18.82 -3.21 1.23
C ARG A 16 -18.22 -3.24 2.65
N ARG A 17 -17.16 -4.02 2.87
CA ARG A 17 -16.43 -4.15 4.14
C ARG A 17 -14.93 -4.19 3.85
N SER A 18 -14.32 -3.02 3.61
CA SER A 18 -12.89 -2.83 3.36
C SER A 18 -12.01 -3.58 4.36
N ASP A 19 -12.44 -3.66 5.63
CA ASP A 19 -11.73 -4.37 6.70
C ASP A 19 -11.65 -5.89 6.46
N LEU A 20 -12.71 -6.50 5.90
CA LEU A 20 -12.69 -7.93 5.55
C LEU A 20 -11.76 -8.21 4.37
N VAL A 21 -11.70 -7.31 3.39
CA VAL A 21 -10.76 -7.44 2.25
C VAL A 21 -9.32 -7.43 2.75
N ILE A 22 -8.99 -6.49 3.64
CA ILE A 22 -7.67 -6.37 4.25
C ILE A 22 -7.34 -7.63 5.09
N ALA A 23 -8.28 -8.11 5.91
CA ALA A 23 -8.09 -9.30 6.73
C ALA A 23 -7.87 -10.58 5.90
N VAL A 24 -8.66 -10.77 4.83
CA VAL A 24 -8.48 -11.90 3.90
C VAL A 24 -7.14 -11.81 3.18
N LEU A 25 -6.75 -10.62 2.75
CA LEU A 25 -5.49 -10.42 2.03
C LEU A 25 -4.27 -10.65 2.93
N MET A 26 -4.35 -10.24 4.20
CA MET A 26 -3.37 -10.63 5.23
C MET A 26 -3.32 -12.15 5.44
N LEU A 27 -4.48 -12.80 5.57
CA LEU A 27 -4.53 -14.26 5.75
C LEU A 27 -3.89 -14.99 4.55
N VAL A 28 -4.19 -14.55 3.34
CA VAL A 28 -3.58 -15.08 2.11
C VAL A 28 -2.07 -14.85 2.12
N ALA A 29 -1.58 -13.67 2.53
CA ALA A 29 -0.15 -13.40 2.66
C ALA A 29 0.55 -14.35 3.63
N VAL A 30 -0.08 -14.64 4.78
CA VAL A 30 0.45 -15.61 5.76
C VAL A 30 0.45 -17.04 5.20
N VAL A 31 -0.64 -17.45 4.54
CA VAL A 31 -0.73 -18.78 3.92
C VAL A 31 0.30 -18.96 2.80
N MET A 32 0.51 -17.92 1.97
CA MET A 32 1.54 -17.90 0.92
C MET A 32 2.96 -18.02 1.48
N MET A 33 3.20 -17.55 2.71
CA MET A 33 4.48 -17.73 3.40
C MET A 33 4.70 -19.20 3.84
N LEU A 34 3.63 -19.92 4.21
CA LEU A 34 3.70 -21.30 4.69
C LEU A 34 3.75 -22.32 3.54
N ILE A 35 2.96 -22.10 2.47
CA ILE A 35 2.81 -23.04 1.37
C ILE A 35 3.57 -22.52 0.14
N PRO A 36 4.57 -23.27 -0.39
CA PRO A 36 5.27 -22.87 -1.61
C PRO A 36 4.29 -22.80 -2.78
N LEU A 37 4.24 -21.64 -3.44
CA LEU A 37 3.49 -21.47 -4.68
C LEU A 37 4.32 -21.89 -5.90
N PRO A 38 3.67 -22.41 -6.96
CA PRO A 38 4.36 -22.65 -8.22
C PRO A 38 4.84 -21.33 -8.83
N THR A 39 6.02 -21.35 -9.45
CA THR A 39 6.68 -20.17 -10.04
C THR A 39 5.81 -19.44 -11.06
N PHE A 40 5.05 -20.19 -11.88
CA PHE A 40 4.08 -19.62 -12.82
C PHE A 40 3.03 -18.71 -12.16
N LEU A 41 2.53 -19.09 -10.98
CA LEU A 41 1.54 -18.26 -10.27
C LEU A 41 2.19 -17.00 -9.71
N VAL A 42 3.43 -17.10 -9.24
CA VAL A 42 4.20 -15.95 -8.75
C VAL A 42 4.45 -14.95 -9.88
N ASP A 43 4.80 -15.40 -11.08
CA ASP A 43 4.98 -14.53 -12.25
C ASP A 43 3.68 -13.78 -12.62
N ILE A 44 2.53 -14.46 -12.57
CA ILE A 44 1.22 -13.82 -12.79
C ILE A 44 0.95 -12.76 -11.71
N LEU A 45 1.21 -13.08 -10.45
CA LEU A 45 0.96 -12.18 -9.32
C LEU A 45 1.88 -10.94 -9.36
N ILE A 46 3.15 -11.12 -9.72
CA ILE A 46 4.10 -10.00 -9.92
C ILE A 46 3.61 -9.12 -11.07
N THR A 47 3.23 -9.72 -12.21
CA THR A 47 2.73 -9.00 -13.37
C THR A 47 1.47 -8.19 -13.02
N ALA A 48 0.53 -8.79 -12.29
CA ALA A 48 -0.65 -8.10 -11.78
C ALA A 48 -0.29 -6.97 -10.80
N ASN A 49 0.70 -7.16 -9.91
CA ASN A 49 1.15 -6.13 -8.99
C ASN A 49 1.72 -4.91 -9.73
N ILE A 50 2.54 -5.14 -10.76
CA ILE A 50 3.11 -4.07 -11.59
C ILE A 50 1.98 -3.34 -12.33
N ALA A 51 1.05 -4.07 -12.95
CA ALA A 51 -0.09 -3.49 -13.65
C ALA A 51 -0.94 -2.60 -12.73
N VAL A 52 -1.31 -3.10 -11.54
CA VAL A 52 -2.06 -2.32 -10.54
C VAL A 52 -1.25 -1.12 -10.06
N SER A 53 0.05 -1.26 -9.83
CA SER A 53 0.92 -0.16 -9.41
C SER A 53 0.96 0.96 -10.46
N VAL A 54 1.08 0.61 -11.74
CA VAL A 54 1.05 1.58 -12.85
C VAL A 54 -0.34 2.22 -12.99
N LEU A 55 -1.42 1.46 -12.82
CA LEU A 55 -2.78 2.00 -12.83
C LEU A 55 -3.00 3.00 -11.69
N ILE A 56 -2.50 2.70 -10.48
CA ILE A 56 -2.57 3.64 -9.35
C ILE A 56 -1.74 4.89 -9.64
N LEU A 57 -0.53 4.75 -10.21
CA LEU A 57 0.31 5.88 -10.60
C LEU A 57 -0.40 6.77 -11.61
N LEU A 58 -0.95 6.19 -12.68
CA LEU A 58 -1.72 6.92 -13.69
C LEU A 58 -2.94 7.58 -13.03
N ALA A 59 -3.75 6.84 -12.29
CA ALA A 59 -4.90 7.40 -11.58
C ALA A 59 -4.49 8.61 -10.72
N SER A 60 -3.38 8.51 -9.97
CA SER A 60 -2.89 9.59 -9.11
C SER A 60 -2.50 10.86 -9.88
N PHE A 61 -1.97 10.77 -11.10
CA PHE A 61 -1.66 11.94 -11.93
C PHE A 61 -2.89 12.65 -12.48
N TYR A 62 -3.99 11.92 -12.66
CA TYR A 62 -5.24 12.46 -13.22
C TYR A 62 -6.26 12.89 -12.15
N VAL A 63 -5.98 12.69 -10.85
CA VAL A 63 -6.86 13.20 -9.78
C VAL A 63 -6.77 14.73 -9.71
N SER A 64 -7.83 15.42 -10.12
CA SER A 64 -7.91 16.89 -10.08
C SER A 64 -8.66 17.44 -8.86
N HIS A 65 -9.41 16.59 -8.12
CA HIS A 65 -10.30 17.05 -7.03
C HIS A 65 -9.93 16.41 -5.67
N PRO A 66 -9.82 17.20 -4.58
CA PRO A 66 -9.46 16.72 -3.24
C PRO A 66 -10.38 15.62 -2.68
N LEU A 67 -11.66 15.61 -3.03
CA LEU A 67 -12.63 14.59 -2.57
C LEU A 67 -12.31 13.18 -3.10
N GLN A 68 -11.59 13.07 -4.23
CA GLN A 68 -11.18 11.77 -4.80
C GLN A 68 -10.00 11.16 -4.04
N PHE A 69 -9.25 11.95 -3.26
CA PHE A 69 -8.15 11.45 -2.43
C PHE A 69 -8.61 10.59 -1.25
N SER A 70 -9.87 10.67 -0.81
CA SER A 70 -10.34 9.91 0.36
C SER A 70 -10.27 8.39 0.17
N SER A 71 -10.33 7.89 -1.07
CA SER A 71 -10.22 6.45 -1.39
C SER A 71 -8.77 5.97 -1.63
N LEU A 72 -7.86 6.91 -1.90
CA LEU A 72 -6.48 6.64 -2.31
C LEU A 72 -5.66 5.94 -1.21
N PRO A 73 -5.72 6.35 0.08
CA PRO A 73 -5.03 5.66 1.16
C PRO A 73 -5.39 4.18 1.29
N SER A 74 -6.68 3.84 1.19
CA SER A 74 -7.14 2.45 1.30
C SER A 74 -6.67 1.61 0.11
N VAL A 75 -6.69 2.16 -1.11
CA VAL A 75 -6.20 1.46 -2.31
C VAL A 75 -4.69 1.20 -2.23
N ILE A 76 -3.90 2.21 -1.83
CA ILE A 76 -2.46 2.05 -1.63
C ILE A 76 -2.16 1.05 -0.53
N LEU A 77 -2.90 1.06 0.58
CA LEU A 77 -2.72 0.10 1.67
C LEU A 77 -2.89 -1.34 1.18
N ILE A 78 -3.98 -1.62 0.45
CA ILE A 78 -4.25 -2.94 -0.13
C ILE A 78 -3.15 -3.33 -1.12
N ALA A 79 -2.76 -2.43 -2.03
CA ALA A 79 -1.70 -2.68 -3.00
C ALA A 79 -0.34 -2.97 -2.32
N THR A 80 -0.05 -2.28 -1.22
CA THR A 80 1.18 -2.45 -0.42
C THR A 80 1.19 -3.80 0.30
N LEU A 81 0.06 -4.20 0.91
CA LEU A 81 -0.06 -5.53 1.53
C LEU A 81 0.08 -6.65 0.49
N PHE A 82 -0.52 -6.48 -0.68
CA PHE A 82 -0.39 -7.43 -1.78
C PHE A 82 1.07 -7.53 -2.26
N ARG A 83 1.76 -6.39 -2.38
CA ARG A 83 3.19 -6.34 -2.69
C ARG A 83 4.02 -7.09 -1.64
N LEU A 84 3.75 -6.87 -0.35
CA LEU A 84 4.45 -7.54 0.74
C LEU A 84 4.32 -9.07 0.66
N ALA A 85 3.12 -9.57 0.40
CA ALA A 85 2.85 -11.01 0.25
C ALA A 85 3.68 -11.64 -0.88
N ILE A 86 3.72 -10.98 -2.04
CA ILE A 86 4.50 -11.44 -3.20
C ILE A 86 5.99 -11.41 -2.87
N THR A 87 6.52 -10.30 -2.32
CA THR A 87 7.93 -10.17 -2.00
C THR A 87 8.40 -11.26 -1.05
N ILE A 88 7.63 -11.57 0.01
CA ILE A 88 7.96 -12.66 0.95
C ILE A 88 7.99 -14.02 0.22
N THR A 89 6.97 -14.30 -0.60
CA THR A 89 6.86 -15.56 -1.35
C THR A 89 8.03 -15.73 -2.33
N THR A 90 8.31 -14.71 -3.14
CA THR A 90 9.40 -14.70 -4.12
C THR A 90 10.76 -14.85 -3.44
N THR A 91 10.98 -14.14 -2.32
CA THR A 91 12.23 -14.24 -1.55
C THR A 91 12.43 -15.66 -1.04
N ARG A 92 11.36 -16.29 -0.54
CA ARG A 92 11.42 -17.68 -0.08
C ARG A 92 11.74 -18.66 -1.22
N LEU A 93 11.14 -18.49 -2.40
CA LEU A 93 11.45 -19.32 -3.58
C LEU A 93 12.91 -19.16 -4.01
N ILE A 94 13.42 -17.92 -4.06
CA ILE A 94 14.84 -17.63 -4.33
C ILE A 94 15.75 -18.37 -3.35
N LEU A 95 15.47 -18.29 -2.04
CA LEU A 95 16.35 -18.85 -1.02
C LEU A 95 16.28 -20.37 -0.87
N LEU A 96 15.11 -20.97 -1.11
CA LEU A 96 14.91 -22.42 -0.91
C LEU A 96 15.10 -23.24 -2.19
N GLN A 97 14.78 -22.68 -3.35
CA GLN A 97 14.71 -23.40 -4.61
C GLN A 97 15.68 -22.85 -5.67
N ALA A 98 16.31 -21.70 -5.41
CA ALA A 98 17.14 -20.96 -6.37
C ALA A 98 16.41 -20.64 -7.69
N ASP A 99 15.07 -20.66 -7.65
CA ASP A 99 14.19 -20.34 -8.77
C ASP A 99 13.22 -19.26 -8.30
N ALA A 100 13.23 -18.12 -8.99
CA ALA A 100 12.48 -16.93 -8.63
C ALA A 100 11.25 -16.70 -9.51
N GLY A 101 11.04 -17.55 -10.54
CA GLY A 101 10.16 -17.26 -11.66
C GLY A 101 10.86 -16.49 -12.80
N GLU A 102 10.22 -16.52 -13.97
CA GLU A 102 10.77 -15.97 -15.21
C GLU A 102 10.85 -14.44 -15.16
N ILE A 103 9.83 -13.79 -14.57
CA ILE A 103 9.79 -12.31 -14.49
C ILE A 103 10.97 -11.81 -13.67
N VAL A 104 11.25 -12.44 -12.53
CA VAL A 104 12.32 -12.02 -11.62
C VAL A 104 13.69 -12.31 -12.22
N SER A 105 13.86 -13.46 -12.86
CA SER A 105 15.09 -13.81 -13.57
C SER A 105 15.39 -12.80 -14.68
N ALA A 106 14.39 -12.52 -15.53
CA ALA A 106 14.52 -11.56 -16.63
C ALA A 106 14.85 -10.14 -16.12
N PHE A 107 14.16 -9.67 -15.07
CA PHE A 107 14.46 -8.38 -14.46
C PHE A 107 15.87 -8.34 -13.85
N GLY A 108 16.29 -9.41 -13.18
CA GLY A 108 17.61 -9.53 -12.59
C GLY A 108 18.71 -9.42 -13.64
N THR A 109 18.61 -10.19 -14.73
CA THR A 109 19.57 -10.12 -15.84
C THR A 109 19.58 -8.74 -16.50
N PHE A 110 18.41 -8.13 -16.68
CA PHE A 110 18.29 -6.78 -17.23
C PHE A 110 18.97 -5.72 -16.37
N VAL A 111 18.76 -5.72 -15.05
CA VAL A 111 19.32 -4.72 -14.13
C VAL A 111 20.83 -4.91 -13.93
N VAL A 112 21.29 -6.16 -13.82
CA VAL A 112 22.69 -6.48 -13.55
C VAL A 112 23.57 -6.23 -14.79
N GLY A 113 22.99 -6.27 -16.01
CA GLY A 113 23.70 -5.93 -17.24
C GLY A 113 24.96 -6.77 -17.49
N GLY A 114 25.01 -7.99 -16.93
CA GLY A 114 26.18 -8.89 -16.99
C GLY A 114 27.25 -8.69 -15.91
N SER A 115 27.12 -7.71 -15.01
CA SER A 115 28.06 -7.48 -13.91
C SER A 115 27.36 -7.38 -12.56
N ILE A 116 27.57 -8.37 -11.69
CA ILE A 116 27.02 -8.39 -10.32
C ILE A 116 27.39 -7.11 -9.55
N ALA A 117 28.58 -6.54 -9.79
CA ALA A 117 29.00 -5.29 -9.18
C ALA A 117 28.08 -4.11 -9.58
N VAL A 118 27.69 -4.01 -10.86
CA VAL A 118 26.75 -2.99 -11.34
C VAL A 118 25.38 -3.18 -10.68
N GLY A 119 24.90 -4.43 -10.60
CA GLY A 119 23.65 -4.75 -9.91
C GLY A 119 23.65 -4.33 -8.44
N LEU A 120 24.74 -4.57 -7.72
CA LEU A 120 24.88 -4.20 -6.31
C LEU A 120 24.88 -2.69 -6.11
N VAL A 121 25.57 -1.95 -6.99
CA VAL A 121 25.57 -0.47 -6.98
C VAL A 121 24.15 0.08 -7.22
N ILE A 122 23.44 -0.44 -8.22
CA ILE A 122 22.06 -0.02 -8.51
C ILE A 122 21.13 -0.33 -7.33
N PHE A 123 21.23 -1.53 -6.76
CA PHE A 123 20.46 -1.93 -5.58
C PHE A 123 20.68 -0.96 -4.40
N LEU A 124 21.92 -0.56 -4.15
CA LEU A 124 22.26 0.35 -3.06
C LEU A 124 21.71 1.75 -3.31
N ILE A 125 21.82 2.27 -4.55
CA ILE A 125 21.22 3.56 -4.93
C ILE A 125 19.71 3.54 -4.71
N ILE A 126 19.01 2.52 -5.21
CA ILE A 126 17.55 2.42 -5.09
C ILE A 126 17.13 2.30 -3.61
N THR A 127 17.84 1.48 -2.82
CA THR A 127 17.55 1.29 -1.40
C THR A 127 17.68 2.60 -0.62
N VAL A 128 18.77 3.33 -0.84
CA VAL A 128 19.00 4.63 -0.18
C VAL A 128 17.96 5.66 -0.65
N ALA A 129 17.67 5.73 -1.95
CA ALA A 129 16.68 6.65 -2.48
C ALA A 129 15.28 6.38 -1.92
N GLN A 130 14.85 5.11 -1.85
CA GLN A 130 13.57 4.74 -1.25
C GLN A 130 13.48 5.16 0.21
N PHE A 131 14.53 4.90 1.00
CA PHE A 131 14.54 5.27 2.41
C PHE A 131 14.50 6.79 2.61
N ILE A 132 15.35 7.55 1.91
CA ILE A 132 15.42 9.01 2.06
C ILE A 132 14.11 9.67 1.64
N VAL A 133 13.53 9.28 0.49
CA VAL A 133 12.28 9.89 0.00
C VAL A 133 11.12 9.62 0.94
N VAL A 134 10.99 8.39 1.45
CA VAL A 134 9.91 8.03 2.39
C VAL A 134 10.06 8.80 3.70
N ALA A 135 11.28 8.84 4.26
CA ALA A 135 11.54 9.55 5.51
C ALA A 135 11.25 11.06 5.39
N ARG A 136 11.75 11.71 4.34
CA ARG A 136 11.53 13.15 4.09
C ARG A 136 10.07 13.47 3.76
N GLY A 137 9.39 12.57 3.05
CA GLY A 137 7.96 12.69 2.79
C GLY A 137 7.13 12.63 4.07
N ALA A 138 7.41 11.65 4.93
CA ALA A 138 6.73 11.48 6.21
C ALA A 138 6.97 12.65 7.17
N GLU A 139 8.20 13.20 7.22
CA GLU A 139 8.56 14.37 8.03
C GLU A 139 7.67 15.58 7.69
N ARG A 140 7.53 15.91 6.40
CA ARG A 140 6.69 17.03 5.93
C ARG A 140 5.21 16.83 6.22
N VAL A 141 4.70 15.61 6.06
CA VAL A 141 3.29 15.30 6.36
C VAL A 141 3.02 15.42 7.87
N ALA A 142 3.95 14.96 8.71
CA ALA A 142 3.83 15.06 10.16
C ALA A 142 3.84 16.52 10.65
N GLU A 143 4.71 17.36 10.08
CA GLU A 143 4.75 18.81 10.37
C GLU A 143 3.41 19.48 10.08
N VAL A 144 2.85 19.22 8.89
CA VAL A 144 1.58 19.80 8.46
C VAL A 144 0.41 19.30 9.30
N ALA A 145 0.38 18.02 9.66
CA ALA A 145 -0.66 17.46 10.52
C ALA A 145 -0.64 18.05 11.94
N ALA A 146 0.56 18.23 12.52
CA ALA A 146 0.73 18.88 13.81
C ALA A 146 0.26 20.33 13.77
N ARG A 147 0.59 21.05 12.70
CA ARG A 147 0.15 22.44 12.52
C ARG A 147 -1.36 22.56 12.34
N PHE A 148 -1.99 21.68 11.56
CA PHE A 148 -3.46 21.65 11.45
C PHE A 148 -4.16 21.33 12.77
N THR A 149 -3.56 20.49 13.60
CA THR A 149 -4.10 20.20 14.93
C THR A 149 -3.99 21.43 15.83
N LEU A 150 -2.86 22.14 15.77
CA LEU A 150 -2.63 23.36 16.55
C LEU A 150 -3.54 24.52 16.08
N ASP A 151 -3.67 24.71 14.76
CA ASP A 151 -4.52 25.74 14.15
C ASP A 151 -6.02 25.49 14.41
N ALA A 152 -6.42 24.25 14.73
CA ALA A 152 -7.78 23.91 15.11
C ALA A 152 -8.14 24.26 16.57
N LEU A 153 -7.16 24.51 17.45
CA LEU A 153 -7.41 24.76 18.88
C LEU A 153 -8.23 26.04 19.15
N PRO A 154 -7.97 27.20 18.51
CA PRO A 154 -8.78 28.39 18.74
C PRO A 154 -10.23 28.22 18.29
N GLY A 155 -10.47 27.47 17.21
CA GLY A 155 -11.83 27.17 16.75
C GLY A 155 -12.60 26.32 17.76
N LYS A 156 -11.94 25.31 18.35
CA LYS A 156 -12.49 24.51 19.45
C LYS A 156 -12.75 25.34 20.71
N GLN A 157 -11.89 26.30 21.02
CA GLN A 157 -12.09 27.21 22.14
C GLN A 157 -13.26 28.17 21.89
N MET A 158 -13.38 28.72 20.67
CA MET A 158 -14.53 29.57 20.31
C MET A 158 -15.87 28.81 20.34
N SER A 159 -15.90 27.51 20.01
CA SER A 159 -17.12 26.72 20.17
C SER A 159 -17.47 26.49 21.64
N ILE A 160 -16.48 26.22 22.50
CA ILE A 160 -16.69 26.08 23.95
C ILE A 160 -17.17 27.40 24.56
N ASP A 161 -16.53 28.52 24.21
CA ASP A 161 -16.94 29.85 24.69
C ASP A 161 -18.38 30.20 24.26
N ALA A 162 -18.79 29.77 23.07
CA ALA A 162 -20.16 29.96 22.57
C ALA A 162 -21.18 29.09 23.31
N GLU A 163 -20.85 27.83 23.58
CA GLU A 163 -21.68 26.90 24.36
C GLU A 163 -21.85 27.39 25.81
N LEU A 164 -20.78 27.87 26.45
CA LEU A 164 -20.81 28.49 27.77
C LEU A 164 -21.71 29.73 27.82
N ARG A 165 -21.65 30.58 26.76
CA ARG A 165 -22.46 31.80 26.69
C ARG A 165 -23.94 31.53 26.39
N ASN A 166 -24.25 30.41 25.73
CA ASN A 166 -25.62 29.97 25.46
C ASN A 166 -26.25 29.18 26.63
N GLY A 167 -25.45 28.79 27.63
CA GLY A 167 -25.90 28.05 28.81
C GLY A 167 -26.01 26.54 28.61
N ASP A 168 -25.37 26.00 27.56
CA ASP A 168 -25.38 24.56 27.26
C ASP A 168 -24.40 23.77 28.16
N ILE A 169 -23.43 24.44 28.78
CA ILE A 169 -22.39 23.90 29.70
C ILE A 169 -22.14 24.86 30.88
N ASP A 170 -21.79 24.32 32.06
CA ASP A 170 -21.42 25.07 33.28
C ASP A 170 -19.88 25.21 33.40
N GLN A 171 -19.37 26.22 34.10
CA GLN A 171 -17.93 26.41 34.34
C GLN A 171 -17.27 25.28 35.15
N ALA A 172 -18.08 24.47 35.84
CA ALA A 172 -17.60 23.33 36.62
C ALA A 172 -17.43 22.04 35.80
N GLU A 173 -17.91 22.01 34.55
CA GLU A 173 -17.84 20.86 33.62
C GLU A 173 -16.90 21.15 32.44
#